data_AF-A0A239B0E7-F1
#
_entry.id   AF-A0A239B0E7-F1
#
_cell.length_a   1.000
_cell.length_b   1.000
_cell.length_c   1.000
_cell.angle_alpha   90.00
_cell.angle_beta   90.00
_cell.angle_gamma   90.00
#
_symmetry.space_group_name_H-M   'P 1'
#
loop_
_entity.id
_entity.type
_entity.pdbx_description
1 polymer ?
#
loop_
_entity_poly.entity_id
_entity_poly.type
_entity_poly.pdbx_seq_one_letter_code
_entity_poly.pdbx_strand_id
1 'polypeptide(L)'
;SCDGNQGDVVVYHDVLVRTWNDPAGEGLTCDGEPVPPGFEGLHVFDISDPHDPELLTSVETPCGAHTATAVPDKEDERLLVYSSPSNAECPGIDVVEIPLDTAEDATYLRFEPAGRPCHDTGVILGDAMLAACAGGDGYTMFHLSGPGSLVDPHEVQSVSIPGVTIGHSATFTWDGKVLVFAHEPGGGVEARCQETTPEIDRTAFFFDAATGDELGRFVFERFQGPTENCVAMHNFNVAPLRSDRYVLVHGSYQAGTGAIDFTDPSNPVEFAWSDPPPEPVPPGSPFGLEIGGAWSSYWYDGFVYESNITEGLNIFRLSGPETGGAIELGHLNPQTQEFTIPDDADDHE
;
A
#
# COMPACT_ATOMS: atom_id res chain seq x y z
N SER A 1 -18.25 14.86 8.12
CA SER A 1 -17.77 13.71 8.93
C SER A 1 -18.41 12.44 8.41
N CYS A 2 -17.73 11.28 8.53
CA CYS A 2 -18.30 9.98 8.13
C CYS A 2 -18.16 8.95 9.24
N ASP A 3 -19.28 8.28 9.57
CA ASP A 3 -19.42 7.41 10.74
C ASP A 3 -18.88 5.98 10.54
N GLY A 4 -18.02 5.78 9.53
CA GLY A 4 -17.44 4.50 9.18
C GLY A 4 -16.29 4.07 10.10
N ASN A 5 -15.92 2.80 10.01
CA ASN A 5 -14.71 2.22 10.58
C ASN A 5 -13.47 2.62 9.74
N GLN A 6 -12.47 1.75 9.64
CA GLN A 6 -11.34 1.94 8.73
C GLN A 6 -11.82 2.35 7.33
N GLY A 7 -11.08 3.27 6.71
CA GLY A 7 -11.38 3.73 5.36
C GLY A 7 -10.16 4.39 4.79
N ASP A 8 -9.47 3.64 3.94
CA ASP A 8 -8.29 4.11 3.23
C ASP A 8 -8.68 5.22 2.27
N VAL A 9 -7.80 6.21 2.19
CA VAL A 9 -8.04 7.42 1.43
C VAL A 9 -7.04 7.49 0.29
N VAL A 10 -7.58 7.73 -0.90
CA VAL A 10 -6.82 7.97 -2.11
C VAL A 10 -7.21 9.34 -2.64
N VAL A 11 -6.22 10.15 -3.00
CA VAL A 11 -6.43 11.51 -3.51
C VAL A 11 -5.78 11.63 -4.88
N TYR A 12 -6.53 12.17 -5.84
CA TYR A 12 -6.03 12.51 -7.16
C TYR A 12 -6.67 13.81 -7.64
N HIS A 13 -5.87 14.87 -7.79
CA HIS A 13 -6.36 16.23 -8.03
C HIS A 13 -7.41 16.64 -6.99
N ASP A 14 -8.59 17.06 -7.45
CA ASP A 14 -9.71 17.49 -6.61
C ASP A 14 -10.64 16.32 -6.26
N VAL A 15 -10.27 15.07 -6.57
CA VAL A 15 -11.06 13.87 -6.24
C VAL A 15 -10.44 13.14 -5.07
N LEU A 16 -11.24 12.88 -4.04
CA LEU A 16 -10.91 12.00 -2.92
C LEU A 16 -11.80 10.76 -2.95
N VAL A 17 -11.19 9.58 -2.83
CA VAL A 17 -11.89 8.31 -2.71
C VAL A 17 -11.60 7.73 -1.34
N ARG A 18 -12.64 7.36 -0.60
CA ARG A 18 -12.53 6.70 0.69
C ARG A 18 -13.17 5.32 0.63
N THR A 19 -12.47 4.30 1.07
CA THR A 19 -13.04 2.96 1.21
C THR A 19 -13.99 2.87 2.41
N TRP A 20 -14.97 1.98 2.32
CA TRP A 20 -15.87 1.62 3.40
C TRP A 20 -15.67 0.15 3.74
N ASN A 21 -14.89 -0.09 4.79
CA ASN A 21 -14.25 -1.38 5.05
C ASN A 21 -15.19 -2.53 5.42
N ASP A 22 -16.17 -2.29 6.31
CA ASP A 22 -17.09 -3.34 6.77
C ASP A 22 -18.54 -2.97 6.43
N PRO A 23 -19.47 -3.95 6.31
CA PRO A 23 -20.88 -3.69 6.06
C PRO A 23 -21.44 -2.63 7.02
N ALA A 24 -21.96 -1.54 6.46
CA ALA A 24 -22.45 -0.43 7.25
C ALA A 24 -23.55 -0.86 8.24
N GLY A 25 -23.45 -0.38 9.48
CA GLY A 25 -24.49 -0.55 10.50
C GLY A 25 -25.73 0.32 10.26
N GLU A 26 -26.72 0.22 11.15
CA GLU A 26 -27.91 1.07 11.08
C GLU A 26 -27.62 2.52 11.53
N GLY A 27 -28.17 3.48 10.80
CA GLY A 27 -28.18 4.90 11.20
C GLY A 27 -26.87 5.65 11.00
N LEU A 28 -25.92 5.07 10.25
CA LEU A 28 -24.65 5.72 9.92
C LEU A 28 -24.86 6.79 8.84
N THR A 29 -24.05 7.84 8.90
CA THR A 29 -24.04 8.91 7.92
C THR A 29 -22.64 9.20 7.41
N CYS A 30 -22.55 9.72 6.20
CA CYS A 30 -21.32 10.24 5.63
C CYS A 30 -21.64 11.57 4.96
N ASP A 31 -20.98 12.63 5.42
CA ASP A 31 -21.26 14.00 5.02
C ASP A 31 -22.72 14.43 5.21
N GLY A 32 -23.36 13.92 6.27
CA GLY A 32 -24.77 14.17 6.57
C GLY A 32 -25.76 13.34 5.73
N GLU A 33 -25.28 12.63 4.70
CA GLU A 33 -26.08 11.71 3.89
C GLU A 33 -26.17 10.33 4.55
N PRO A 34 -27.35 9.68 4.60
CA PRO A 34 -27.50 8.34 5.16
C PRO A 34 -26.74 7.28 4.36
N VAL A 35 -25.93 6.48 5.04
CA VAL A 35 -25.31 5.29 4.45
C VAL A 35 -26.25 4.09 4.62
N PRO A 36 -26.65 3.39 3.54
CA PRO A 36 -27.54 2.24 3.64
C PRO A 36 -26.95 1.13 4.51
N PRO A 37 -27.73 0.48 5.40
CA PRO A 37 -27.24 -0.68 6.14
C PRO A 37 -26.79 -1.80 5.20
N GLY A 38 -25.60 -2.34 5.46
CA GLY A 38 -24.95 -3.34 4.63
C GLY A 38 -24.12 -2.78 3.47
N PHE A 39 -24.07 -1.46 3.28
CA PHE A 39 -23.19 -0.86 2.26
C PHE A 39 -21.73 -1.20 2.52
N GLU A 40 -21.04 -1.61 1.46
CA GLU A 40 -19.59 -1.69 1.35
C GLU A 40 -19.18 -1.20 -0.04
N GLY A 41 -18.03 -0.51 -0.11
CA GLY A 41 -17.58 0.06 -1.37
C GLY A 41 -16.82 1.36 -1.19
N LEU A 42 -16.99 2.28 -2.13
CA LEU A 42 -16.23 3.52 -2.21
C LEU A 42 -17.14 4.74 -2.08
N HIS A 43 -16.71 5.72 -1.31
CA HIS A 43 -17.26 7.07 -1.35
C HIS A 43 -16.33 7.98 -2.15
N VAL A 44 -16.91 8.78 -3.04
CA VAL A 44 -16.18 9.72 -3.90
C VAL A 44 -16.57 11.14 -3.50
N PHE A 45 -15.57 11.97 -3.24
CA PHE A 45 -15.72 13.34 -2.77
C PHE A 45 -15.04 14.32 -3.73
N ASP A 46 -15.62 15.51 -3.85
CA ASP A 46 -14.90 16.69 -4.33
C ASP A 46 -14.13 17.30 -3.15
N ILE A 47 -12.87 17.62 -3.38
CA ILE A 47 -11.98 18.29 -2.43
C ILE A 47 -11.32 19.52 -3.06
N SER A 48 -11.97 20.14 -4.04
CA SER A 48 -11.59 21.45 -4.58
C SER A 48 -11.42 22.51 -3.48
N ASP A 49 -12.22 22.41 -2.40
CA ASP A 49 -11.89 22.97 -1.08
C ASP A 49 -11.56 21.84 -0.08
N PRO A 50 -10.28 21.61 0.25
CA PRO A 50 -9.90 20.54 1.17
C PRO A 50 -10.35 20.79 2.62
N HIS A 51 -10.85 21.99 2.94
CA HIS A 51 -11.43 22.29 4.25
C HIS A 51 -12.91 21.91 4.35
N ASP A 52 -13.57 21.64 3.23
CA ASP A 52 -14.98 21.24 3.18
C ASP A 52 -15.20 20.18 2.07
N PRO A 53 -14.69 18.95 2.24
CA PRO A 53 -14.93 17.87 1.28
C PRO A 53 -16.42 17.59 1.09
N GLU A 54 -16.89 17.57 -0.15
CA GLU A 54 -18.31 17.33 -0.49
C GLU A 54 -18.49 15.91 -1.03
N LEU A 55 -19.37 15.11 -0.40
CA LEU A 55 -19.69 13.76 -0.92
C LEU A 55 -20.48 13.85 -2.23
N LEU A 56 -19.89 13.39 -3.33
CA LEU A 56 -20.52 13.41 -4.65
C LEU A 56 -21.37 12.17 -4.90
N THR A 57 -20.80 11.00 -4.66
CA THR A 57 -21.43 9.71 -4.97
C THR A 57 -20.83 8.57 -4.17
N SER A 58 -21.50 7.42 -4.20
CA SER A 58 -21.07 6.19 -3.55
C SER A 58 -21.20 5.02 -4.52
N VAL A 59 -20.14 4.23 -4.64
CA VAL A 59 -20.09 3.06 -5.52
C VAL A 59 -20.03 1.81 -4.65
N GLU A 60 -21.10 1.02 -4.65
CA GLU A 60 -21.14 -0.27 -3.96
C GLU A 60 -20.30 -1.28 -4.74
N THR A 61 -19.40 -1.99 -4.05
CA THR A 61 -18.61 -3.08 -4.63
C THR A 61 -19.20 -4.43 -4.20
N PRO A 62 -19.15 -5.47 -5.05
CA PRO A 62 -19.76 -6.76 -4.73
C PRO A 62 -19.06 -7.52 -3.60
N CYS A 63 -17.82 -7.15 -3.27
CA CYS A 63 -16.93 -7.95 -2.44
C CYS A 63 -16.37 -7.24 -1.20
N GLY A 64 -16.73 -5.97 -1.01
CA GLY A 64 -16.17 -5.10 0.01
C GLY A 64 -15.12 -4.13 -0.53
N ALA A 65 -14.62 -3.26 0.32
CA ALA A 65 -13.56 -2.32 -0.02
C ALA A 65 -12.69 -2.05 1.21
N HIS A 66 -11.62 -2.82 1.35
CA HIS A 66 -10.67 -2.68 2.46
C HIS A 66 -9.68 -1.55 2.16
N THR A 67 -8.88 -1.72 1.10
CA THR A 67 -7.94 -0.69 0.62
C THR A 67 -8.24 -0.28 -0.82
N ALA A 68 -7.63 0.80 -1.26
CA ALA A 68 -7.79 1.32 -2.62
C ALA A 68 -6.46 1.81 -3.18
N THR A 69 -6.31 1.68 -4.50
CA THR A 69 -5.15 2.16 -5.24
C THR A 69 -5.63 2.96 -6.45
N ALA A 70 -5.18 4.21 -6.59
CA ALA A 70 -5.55 5.05 -7.73
C ALA A 70 -4.63 4.79 -8.92
N VAL A 71 -5.24 4.49 -10.05
CA VAL A 71 -4.58 4.24 -11.32
C VAL A 71 -5.04 5.32 -12.31
N PRO A 72 -4.31 6.44 -12.43
CA PRO A 72 -4.71 7.53 -13.29
C PRO A 72 -4.56 7.14 -14.77
N ASP A 73 -5.63 7.33 -15.53
CA ASP A 73 -5.69 7.10 -16.97
C ASP A 73 -5.77 8.45 -17.69
N LYS A 74 -4.60 8.96 -18.06
CA LYS A 74 -4.44 10.30 -18.64
C LYS A 74 -4.97 10.39 -20.07
N GLU A 75 -5.11 9.27 -20.78
CA GLU A 75 -5.58 9.26 -22.17
C GLU A 75 -7.11 9.43 -22.24
N ASP A 76 -7.82 8.80 -21.31
CA ASP A 76 -9.29 8.83 -21.22
C ASP A 76 -9.82 9.85 -20.18
N GLU A 77 -8.94 10.68 -19.61
CA GLU A 77 -9.26 11.72 -18.61
C GLU A 77 -10.09 11.18 -17.43
N ARG A 78 -9.69 10.00 -16.92
CA ARG A 78 -10.36 9.30 -15.82
C ARG A 78 -9.38 8.81 -14.76
N LEU A 79 -9.89 8.57 -13.56
CA LEU A 79 -9.22 7.85 -12.49
C LEU A 79 -9.84 6.46 -12.38
N LEU A 80 -9.01 5.42 -12.45
CA LEU A 80 -9.45 4.10 -12.03
C LEU A 80 -9.04 3.88 -10.58
N VAL A 81 -9.87 3.15 -9.85
CA VAL A 81 -9.58 2.72 -8.48
C VAL A 81 -9.60 1.21 -8.44
N TYR A 82 -8.46 0.62 -8.10
CA TYR A 82 -8.37 -0.80 -7.77
C TYR A 82 -8.67 -0.95 -6.29
N SER A 83 -9.90 -1.35 -6.00
CA SER A 83 -10.40 -1.59 -4.65
C SER A 83 -10.09 -3.04 -4.26
N SER A 84 -9.33 -3.20 -3.19
CA SER A 84 -8.96 -4.51 -2.67
C SER A 84 -9.88 -4.85 -1.50
N PRO A 85 -10.71 -5.92 -1.58
CA PRO A 85 -11.69 -6.24 -0.56
C PRO A 85 -11.09 -6.95 0.67
N SER A 86 -9.87 -7.47 0.58
CA SER A 86 -9.26 -8.34 1.61
C SER A 86 -10.16 -9.49 2.07
N ASN A 87 -10.97 -10.02 1.16
CA ASN A 87 -11.99 -11.02 1.45
C ASN A 87 -11.64 -12.38 0.84
N ALA A 88 -11.51 -13.40 1.68
CA ALA A 88 -11.19 -14.77 1.24
C ALA A 88 -12.29 -15.41 0.37
N GLU A 89 -13.55 -14.97 0.53
CA GLU A 89 -14.67 -15.43 -0.31
C GLU A 89 -14.68 -14.74 -1.68
N CYS A 90 -13.96 -13.63 -1.82
CA CYS A 90 -13.83 -12.88 -3.07
C CYS A 90 -12.36 -12.51 -3.37
N PRO A 91 -11.56 -13.50 -3.80
CA PRO A 91 -10.12 -13.34 -3.97
C PRO A 91 -9.75 -12.60 -5.27
N GLY A 92 -9.66 -11.28 -5.21
CA GLY A 92 -9.32 -10.44 -6.36
C GLY A 92 -9.40 -8.95 -6.04
N ILE A 93 -9.50 -8.13 -7.09
CA ILE A 93 -9.62 -6.67 -7.02
C ILE A 93 -10.88 -6.22 -7.76
N ASP A 94 -11.59 -5.24 -7.21
CA ASP A 94 -12.67 -4.55 -7.89
C ASP A 94 -12.11 -3.33 -8.64
N VAL A 95 -12.54 -3.13 -9.88
CA VAL A 95 -12.14 -1.98 -10.70
C VAL A 95 -13.31 -1.01 -10.79
N VAL A 96 -13.10 0.21 -10.30
CA VAL A 96 -14.06 1.32 -10.35
C VAL A 96 -13.50 2.43 -11.21
N GLU A 97 -14.33 3.03 -12.05
CA GLU A 97 -13.99 4.19 -12.87
C GLU A 97 -14.59 5.46 -12.30
N ILE A 98 -13.81 6.54 -12.31
CA ILE A 98 -14.23 7.89 -11.92
C ILE A 98 -13.80 8.86 -13.03
N PRO A 99 -14.73 9.34 -13.86
CA PRO A 99 -14.45 10.40 -14.82
C PRO A 99 -14.01 11.67 -14.09
N LEU A 100 -12.91 12.32 -14.50
CA LEU A 100 -12.38 13.47 -13.75
C LEU A 100 -13.23 14.74 -13.90
N ASP A 101 -13.93 14.88 -15.03
CA ASP A 101 -14.81 16.03 -15.30
C ASP A 101 -16.20 15.87 -14.65
N THR A 102 -16.61 14.64 -14.35
CA THR A 102 -17.93 14.29 -13.75
C THR A 102 -17.77 13.17 -12.74
N ALA A 103 -17.04 13.43 -11.65
CA ALA A 103 -16.72 12.43 -10.64
C ALA A 103 -17.98 11.83 -9.95
N GLU A 104 -19.13 12.51 -10.00
CA GLU A 104 -20.42 11.99 -9.57
C GLU A 104 -20.92 10.78 -10.39
N ASP A 105 -20.42 10.59 -11.61
CA ASP A 105 -20.74 9.48 -12.50
C ASP A 105 -19.87 8.23 -12.23
N ALA A 106 -19.13 8.20 -11.11
CA ALA A 106 -18.30 7.06 -10.74
C ALA A 106 -19.08 5.74 -10.82
N THR A 107 -18.46 4.72 -11.41
CA THR A 107 -19.13 3.47 -11.74
C THR A 107 -18.25 2.26 -11.53
N TYR A 108 -18.85 1.20 -10.99
CA TYR A 108 -18.19 -0.09 -10.91
C TYR A 108 -18.12 -0.73 -12.30
N LEU A 109 -16.91 -1.13 -12.71
CA LEU A 109 -16.68 -1.76 -14.00
C LEU A 109 -16.75 -3.28 -13.91
N ARG A 110 -15.89 -3.87 -13.06
CA ARG A 110 -15.71 -5.32 -12.99
C ARG A 110 -14.93 -5.74 -11.76
N PHE A 111 -14.92 -7.05 -11.55
CA PHE A 111 -14.05 -7.74 -10.62
C PHE A 111 -12.99 -8.49 -11.42
N GLU A 112 -11.74 -8.39 -10.97
CA GLU A 112 -10.60 -9.11 -11.53
C GLU A 112 -10.10 -10.16 -10.53
N PRO A 113 -10.29 -11.46 -10.82
CA PRO A 113 -9.80 -12.52 -9.94
C PRO A 113 -8.28 -12.50 -9.83
N ALA A 114 -7.76 -12.64 -8.60
CA ALA A 114 -6.32 -12.77 -8.34
C ALA A 114 -5.92 -14.13 -7.77
N GLY A 115 -6.92 -14.97 -7.45
CA GLY A 115 -6.70 -16.26 -6.79
C GLY A 115 -6.25 -16.17 -5.32
N ARG A 116 -6.18 -14.96 -4.76
CA ARG A 116 -5.87 -14.67 -3.35
C ARG A 116 -6.69 -13.47 -2.85
N PRO A 117 -6.99 -13.38 -1.53
CA PRO A 117 -7.64 -12.20 -0.97
C PRO A 117 -6.68 -11.02 -1.02
N CYS A 118 -6.79 -10.19 -2.06
CA CYS A 118 -5.97 -9.00 -2.22
C CYS A 118 -6.20 -8.06 -1.05
N HIS A 119 -5.13 -7.74 -0.35
CA HIS A 119 -5.10 -6.78 0.74
C HIS A 119 -4.73 -5.41 0.20
N ASP A 120 -3.49 -5.23 -0.26
CA ASP A 120 -3.07 -4.01 -0.96
C ASP A 120 -2.63 -4.31 -2.39
N THR A 121 -2.76 -3.30 -3.25
CA THR A 121 -2.29 -3.37 -4.64
C THR A 121 -1.22 -2.31 -4.87
N GLY A 122 -0.06 -2.72 -5.37
CA GLY A 122 0.96 -1.81 -5.88
C GLY A 122 0.83 -1.69 -7.39
N VAL A 123 1.04 -0.49 -7.95
CA VAL A 123 0.98 -0.23 -9.40
C VAL A 123 2.19 0.55 -9.86
N ILE A 124 2.73 0.17 -11.02
CA ILE A 124 3.72 0.96 -11.77
C ILE A 124 3.26 1.15 -13.21
N LEU A 125 3.09 2.42 -13.59
CA LEU A 125 2.76 2.89 -14.93
C LEU A 125 4.04 3.30 -15.68
N GLY A 126 3.90 3.85 -16.89
CA GLY A 126 5.03 4.17 -17.76
C GLY A 126 5.34 3.01 -18.70
N ASP A 127 6.59 2.60 -18.78
CA ASP A 127 7.00 1.52 -19.69
C ASP A 127 6.73 0.12 -19.10
N ALA A 128 6.68 -0.01 -17.77
CA ALA A 128 6.47 -1.29 -17.09
C ALA A 128 5.02 -1.78 -17.19
N MET A 129 4.05 -0.89 -16.87
CA MET A 129 2.60 -1.19 -16.89
C MET A 129 2.25 -2.49 -16.14
N LEU A 130 2.55 -2.51 -14.84
CA LEU A 130 2.33 -3.66 -13.95
C LEU A 130 1.49 -3.28 -12.74
N ALA A 131 0.71 -4.25 -12.24
CA ALA A 131 0.09 -4.21 -10.92
C ALA A 131 0.44 -5.47 -10.14
N ALA A 132 0.54 -5.38 -8.82
CA ALA A 132 0.74 -6.52 -7.93
C ALA A 132 -0.22 -6.44 -6.76
N CYS A 133 -1.12 -7.41 -6.65
CA CYS A 133 -1.95 -7.60 -5.48
C CYS A 133 -1.19 -8.49 -4.48
N ALA A 134 -0.95 -7.97 -3.28
CA ALA A 134 -0.43 -8.72 -2.14
C ALA A 134 -1.60 -9.23 -1.29
N GLY A 135 -1.57 -10.50 -0.91
CA GLY A 135 -2.71 -11.09 -0.20
C GLY A 135 -2.55 -12.57 0.11
N GLY A 136 -3.11 -13.00 1.24
CA GLY A 136 -3.09 -14.40 1.66
C GLY A 136 -1.66 -14.90 1.89
N ASP A 137 -1.18 -15.84 1.06
CA ASP A 137 0.14 -16.46 1.22
C ASP A 137 1.23 -15.89 0.31
N GLY A 138 1.01 -14.75 -0.36
CA GLY A 138 1.94 -14.20 -1.35
C GLY A 138 1.32 -13.10 -2.20
N TYR A 139 1.66 -13.05 -3.50
CA TYR A 139 1.17 -12.01 -4.42
C TYR A 139 0.76 -12.56 -5.79
N THR A 140 -0.09 -11.80 -6.49
CA THR A 140 -0.47 -12.03 -7.89
C THR A 140 -0.19 -10.76 -8.70
N MET A 141 0.47 -10.91 -9.84
CA MET A 141 0.91 -9.81 -10.69
C MET A 141 0.10 -9.77 -11.99
N PHE A 142 -0.18 -8.57 -12.47
CA PHE A 142 -0.99 -8.28 -13.66
C PHE A 142 -0.25 -7.36 -14.63
N HIS A 143 -0.45 -7.57 -15.92
CA HIS A 143 -0.11 -6.62 -16.96
C HIS A 143 -1.26 -5.63 -17.17
N LEU A 144 -0.92 -4.35 -17.21
CA LEU A 144 -1.84 -3.25 -17.41
C LEU A 144 -1.84 -2.71 -18.86
N SER A 145 -0.99 -3.26 -19.71
CA SER A 145 -0.94 -2.99 -21.14
C SER A 145 -0.64 -4.28 -21.91
N GLY A 146 -0.69 -4.24 -23.25
CA GLY A 146 -0.39 -5.39 -24.09
C GLY A 146 -1.48 -6.47 -24.02
N PRO A 147 -1.26 -7.63 -23.37
CA PRO A 147 -2.30 -8.63 -23.17
C PRO A 147 -3.42 -8.19 -22.21
N GLY A 148 -3.18 -7.17 -21.39
CA GLY A 148 -4.17 -6.55 -20.51
C GLY A 148 -4.39 -5.07 -20.83
N SER A 149 -5.25 -4.44 -20.03
CA SER A 149 -5.50 -2.99 -20.06
C SER A 149 -5.74 -2.47 -18.65
N LEU A 150 -5.75 -1.15 -18.48
CA LEU A 150 -6.04 -0.51 -17.19
C LEU A 150 -7.41 -0.92 -16.61
N VAL A 151 -8.39 -1.20 -17.47
CA VAL A 151 -9.75 -1.62 -17.05
C VAL A 151 -9.94 -3.14 -17.05
N ASP A 152 -8.98 -3.89 -17.58
CA ASP A 152 -8.99 -5.36 -17.67
C ASP A 152 -7.55 -5.88 -17.49
N PRO A 153 -7.01 -5.83 -16.25
CA PRO A 153 -5.66 -6.29 -15.96
C PRO A 153 -5.51 -7.78 -16.29
N HIS A 154 -4.44 -8.15 -16.97
CA HIS A 154 -4.21 -9.54 -17.35
C HIS A 154 -3.25 -10.21 -16.37
N GLU A 155 -3.70 -11.23 -15.65
CA GLU A 155 -2.85 -12.01 -14.73
C GLU A 155 -1.62 -12.59 -15.46
N VAL A 156 -0.43 -12.38 -14.88
CA VAL A 156 0.85 -12.82 -15.43
C VAL A 156 1.40 -13.99 -14.63
N GLN A 157 1.42 -13.84 -13.31
CA GLN A 157 1.98 -14.82 -12.39
C GLN A 157 1.36 -14.67 -11.01
N SER A 158 1.35 -15.78 -10.27
CA SER A 158 0.96 -15.83 -8.88
C SER A 158 1.98 -16.63 -8.10
N VAL A 159 2.55 -16.02 -7.05
CA VAL A 159 3.64 -16.60 -6.25
C VAL A 159 3.16 -16.75 -4.82
N SER A 160 3.18 -17.99 -4.32
CA SER A 160 2.94 -18.31 -2.91
C SER A 160 4.27 -18.50 -2.19
N ILE A 161 4.41 -17.86 -1.03
CA ILE A 161 5.65 -17.82 -0.24
C ILE A 161 5.47 -18.74 0.98
N PRO A 162 6.20 -19.86 1.06
CA PRO A 162 6.05 -20.80 2.16
C PRO A 162 6.29 -20.16 3.54
N GLY A 163 5.28 -20.26 4.41
CA GLY A 163 5.33 -19.71 5.77
C GLY A 163 4.67 -18.34 5.93
N VAL A 164 4.35 -17.66 4.83
CA VAL A 164 3.52 -16.45 4.84
C VAL A 164 2.05 -16.86 4.91
N THR A 165 1.28 -16.18 5.75
CA THR A 165 -0.17 -16.42 5.90
C THR A 165 -1.03 -15.17 5.74
N ILE A 166 -0.44 -13.98 5.89
CA ILE A 166 -1.14 -12.69 5.81
C ILE A 166 -0.29 -11.73 4.95
N GLY A 167 -0.24 -11.97 3.65
CA GLY A 167 0.35 -11.03 2.69
C GLY A 167 -0.39 -9.70 2.71
N HIS A 168 0.35 -8.60 2.70
CA HIS A 168 -0.19 -7.27 3.00
C HIS A 168 0.10 -6.29 1.87
N SER A 169 1.35 -5.85 1.71
CA SER A 169 1.72 -4.84 0.71
C SER A 169 2.70 -5.32 -0.34
N ALA A 170 2.59 -4.72 -1.52
CA ALA A 170 3.54 -4.85 -2.59
C ALA A 170 3.82 -3.49 -3.24
N THR A 171 5.05 -3.27 -3.69
CA THR A 171 5.44 -2.11 -4.51
C THR A 171 6.54 -2.50 -5.48
N PHE A 172 6.86 -1.64 -6.44
CA PHE A 172 7.92 -1.88 -7.41
C PHE A 172 9.10 -0.92 -7.19
N THR A 173 10.26 -1.25 -7.74
CA THR A 173 11.28 -0.25 -8.05
C THR A 173 10.80 0.65 -9.19
N TRP A 174 11.28 1.89 -9.27
CA TRP A 174 10.83 2.85 -10.28
C TRP A 174 11.20 2.47 -11.71
N ASP A 175 12.12 1.54 -11.92
CA ASP A 175 12.43 0.95 -13.23
C ASP A 175 11.55 -0.28 -13.56
N GLY A 176 10.70 -0.72 -12.62
CA GLY A 176 9.80 -1.86 -12.75
C GLY A 176 10.48 -3.24 -12.72
N LYS A 177 11.77 -3.34 -12.37
CA LYS A 177 12.51 -4.62 -12.40
C LYS A 177 12.35 -5.46 -11.15
N VAL A 178 12.18 -4.85 -9.98
CA VAL A 178 12.09 -5.55 -8.70
C VAL A 178 10.73 -5.28 -8.06
N LEU A 179 10.04 -6.35 -7.69
CA LEU A 179 8.86 -6.31 -6.84
C LEU A 179 9.29 -6.51 -5.38
N VAL A 180 8.88 -5.61 -4.50
CA VAL A 180 9.01 -5.75 -3.06
C VAL A 180 7.68 -6.24 -2.50
N PHE A 181 7.72 -7.31 -1.72
CA PHE A 181 6.55 -7.86 -1.04
C PHE A 181 6.81 -7.97 0.47
N ALA A 182 5.81 -7.59 1.26
CA ALA A 182 5.83 -7.83 2.70
C ALA A 182 4.47 -8.34 3.21
N HIS A 183 4.50 -8.80 4.45
CA HIS A 183 3.37 -9.47 5.08
C HIS A 183 3.22 -9.02 6.53
N GLU A 184 2.02 -9.21 7.07
CA GLU A 184 1.55 -8.68 8.34
C GLU A 184 1.20 -9.83 9.31
N PRO A 185 2.19 -10.59 9.79
CA PRO A 185 1.93 -11.71 10.69
C PRO A 185 1.26 -11.22 11.98
N GLY A 186 0.29 -11.98 12.46
CA GLY A 186 -0.49 -11.60 13.64
C GLY A 186 -1.45 -10.43 13.39
N GLY A 187 -1.66 -10.00 12.14
CA GLY A 187 -2.63 -8.96 11.76
C GLY A 187 -2.36 -7.63 12.44
N GLY A 188 -1.08 -7.29 12.62
CA GLY A 188 -0.66 -5.98 13.11
C GLY A 188 -0.94 -5.73 14.59
N VAL A 189 -1.57 -6.66 15.30
CA VAL A 189 -1.96 -6.52 16.71
C VAL A 189 -1.09 -7.35 17.67
N GLU A 190 -0.28 -8.27 17.15
CA GLU A 190 0.59 -9.14 17.95
C GLU A 190 2.06 -8.69 17.91
N ALA A 191 2.83 -9.11 18.92
CA ALA A 191 4.26 -8.82 19.02
C ALA A 191 5.13 -9.75 18.15
N ARG A 192 5.20 -9.49 16.83
CA ARG A 192 5.89 -10.36 15.85
C ARG A 192 7.33 -9.96 15.49
N CYS A 193 7.99 -9.14 16.31
CA CYS A 193 9.40 -8.78 16.12
C CYS A 193 10.28 -9.15 17.32
N GLN A 194 9.87 -10.12 18.12
CA GLN A 194 10.69 -10.64 19.21
C GLN A 194 11.86 -11.46 18.63
N GLU A 195 12.96 -11.55 19.38
CA GLU A 195 14.11 -12.42 19.04
C GLU A 195 13.70 -13.90 18.85
N THR A 196 12.66 -14.32 19.57
CA THR A 196 12.09 -15.67 19.50
C THR A 196 11.10 -15.87 18.36
N THR A 197 10.66 -14.80 17.68
CA THR A 197 9.72 -14.91 16.57
C THR A 197 10.39 -15.58 15.37
N PRO A 198 9.71 -16.53 14.68
CA PRO A 198 10.22 -17.13 13.46
C PRO A 198 10.73 -16.08 12.47
N GLU A 199 11.85 -16.37 11.82
CA GLU A 199 12.50 -15.44 10.89
C GLU A 199 11.56 -15.00 9.76
N ILE A 200 10.71 -15.91 9.27
CA ILE A 200 9.75 -15.63 8.21
C ILE A 200 8.80 -14.47 8.58
N ASP A 201 8.34 -14.39 9.83
CA ASP A 201 7.44 -13.34 10.33
C ASP A 201 8.12 -11.95 10.36
N ARG A 202 9.44 -11.91 10.29
CA ARG A 202 10.25 -10.69 10.31
C ARG A 202 10.88 -10.40 8.94
N THR A 203 10.44 -11.10 7.89
CA THR A 203 11.07 -11.02 6.56
C THR A 203 10.22 -10.21 5.58
N ALA A 204 10.86 -9.31 4.84
CA ALA A 204 10.39 -8.77 3.57
C ALA A 204 11.15 -9.41 2.40
N PHE A 205 10.52 -9.49 1.24
CA PHE A 205 11.00 -10.28 0.10
C PHE A 205 11.16 -9.40 -1.14
N PHE A 206 12.19 -9.69 -1.93
CA PHE A 206 12.47 -9.04 -3.20
C PHE A 206 12.41 -10.06 -4.33
N PHE A 207 11.62 -9.78 -5.36
CA PHE A 207 11.41 -10.66 -6.50
C PHE A 207 11.75 -9.95 -7.81
N ASP A 208 12.22 -10.70 -8.78
CA ASP A 208 12.31 -10.24 -10.16
C ASP A 208 10.88 -10.08 -10.71
N ALA A 209 10.52 -8.88 -11.14
CA ALA A 209 9.17 -8.60 -11.61
C ALA A 209 8.84 -9.35 -12.92
N ALA A 210 9.84 -9.68 -13.75
CA ALA A 210 9.60 -10.37 -15.02
C ALA A 210 9.49 -11.89 -14.86
N THR A 211 10.29 -12.50 -13.96
CA THR A 211 10.33 -13.96 -13.80
C THR A 211 9.61 -14.48 -12.57
N GLY A 212 9.42 -13.64 -11.55
CA GLY A 212 8.92 -14.04 -10.23
C GLY A 212 9.96 -14.74 -9.35
N ASP A 213 11.22 -14.80 -9.80
CA ASP A 213 12.30 -15.42 -9.03
C ASP A 213 12.64 -14.56 -7.80
N GLU A 214 12.86 -15.22 -6.67
CA GLU A 214 13.29 -14.53 -5.46
C GLU A 214 14.75 -14.08 -5.59
N LEU A 215 14.97 -12.76 -5.53
CA LEU A 215 16.29 -12.14 -5.61
C LEU A 215 16.96 -12.07 -4.24
N GLY A 216 16.17 -11.92 -3.19
CA GLY A 216 16.63 -11.98 -1.81
C GLY A 216 15.60 -11.52 -0.80
N ARG A 217 16.06 -11.32 0.44
CA ARG A 217 15.22 -11.11 1.62
C ARG A 217 15.87 -10.13 2.57
N PHE A 218 15.05 -9.27 3.17
CA PHE A 218 15.45 -8.46 4.32
C PHE A 218 14.84 -9.06 5.58
N VAL A 219 15.68 -9.44 6.54
CA VAL A 219 15.24 -9.93 7.85
C VAL A 219 15.39 -8.80 8.86
N PHE A 220 14.28 -8.45 9.51
CA PHE A 220 14.22 -7.38 10.49
C PHE A 220 14.95 -7.75 11.79
N GLU A 221 16.11 -7.16 12.07
CA GLU A 221 16.95 -7.50 13.24
C GLU A 221 16.74 -6.60 14.46
N ARG A 222 15.92 -5.55 14.36
CA ARG A 222 15.61 -4.66 15.49
C ARG A 222 14.56 -5.30 16.40
N PHE A 223 14.99 -6.17 17.30
CA PHE A 223 14.05 -6.90 18.14
C PHE A 223 13.26 -5.98 19.09
N GLN A 224 11.95 -6.17 19.13
CA GLN A 224 11.02 -5.46 20.01
C GLN A 224 10.55 -6.34 21.17
N GLY A 225 10.01 -5.71 22.21
CA GLY A 225 9.50 -6.37 23.40
C GLY A 225 8.22 -7.18 23.15
N PRO A 226 7.84 -8.05 24.11
CA PRO A 226 6.63 -8.86 24.01
C PRO A 226 5.34 -8.06 24.16
N THR A 227 5.43 -6.75 24.43
CA THR A 227 4.30 -5.82 24.62
C THR A 227 4.13 -4.84 23.45
N GLU A 228 4.86 -5.03 22.35
CA GLU A 228 4.91 -4.09 21.23
C GLU A 228 4.38 -4.78 19.97
N ASN A 229 3.27 -4.29 19.42
CA ASN A 229 2.75 -4.81 18.16
C ASN A 229 3.66 -4.38 17.01
N CYS A 230 4.02 -5.33 16.15
CA CYS A 230 4.90 -5.04 15.04
C CYS A 230 4.89 -6.14 13.99
N VAL A 231 5.29 -5.78 12.77
CA VAL A 231 5.36 -6.67 11.61
C VAL A 231 6.63 -6.37 10.83
N ALA A 232 6.99 -7.25 9.89
CA ALA A 232 8.18 -7.06 9.05
C ALA A 232 8.16 -5.69 8.36
N MET A 233 7.14 -5.44 7.55
CA MET A 233 6.79 -4.13 6.99
C MET A 233 5.29 -4.11 6.75
N HIS A 234 4.62 -3.04 7.15
CA HIS A 234 3.21 -2.85 6.87
C HIS A 234 3.07 -2.11 5.55
N ASN A 235 3.32 -0.80 5.52
CA ASN A 235 3.20 0.03 4.31
C ASN A 235 4.53 0.75 3.97
N PHE A 236 4.89 0.76 2.69
CA PHE A 236 6.19 1.24 2.22
C PHE A 236 6.16 1.76 0.79
N ASN A 237 7.14 2.59 0.43
CA ASN A 237 7.42 2.98 -0.95
C ASN A 237 8.92 3.03 -1.24
N VAL A 238 9.27 2.96 -2.53
CA VAL A 238 10.64 3.13 -3.02
C VAL A 238 10.85 4.59 -3.40
N ALA A 239 11.99 5.17 -3.02
CA ALA A 239 12.36 6.52 -3.41
C ALA A 239 12.72 6.58 -4.92
N PRO A 240 12.24 7.59 -5.67
CA PRO A 240 12.56 7.79 -7.09
C PRO A 240 13.99 8.32 -7.26
N LEU A 241 14.96 7.42 -7.36
CA LEU A 241 16.36 7.80 -7.57
C LEU A 241 16.73 7.71 -9.05
N ARG A 242 17.52 8.69 -9.56
CA ARG A 242 18.12 8.60 -10.91
C ARG A 242 19.37 7.72 -10.98
N SER A 243 19.85 7.28 -9.83
CA SER A 243 20.96 6.34 -9.74
C SER A 243 20.43 4.91 -9.78
N ASP A 244 21.30 3.95 -10.09
CA ASP A 244 21.07 2.51 -9.92
C ASP A 244 20.95 2.06 -8.45
N ARG A 245 20.44 2.92 -7.55
CA ARG A 245 20.26 2.62 -6.14
C ARG A 245 18.78 2.43 -5.86
N TYR A 246 18.47 1.45 -5.02
CA TYR A 246 17.13 1.23 -4.53
C TYR A 246 17.06 1.48 -3.03
N VAL A 247 16.28 2.49 -2.66
CA VAL A 247 16.04 2.86 -1.27
C VAL A 247 14.55 2.79 -1.01
N LEU A 248 14.16 1.99 -0.02
CA LEU A 248 12.79 1.80 0.42
C LEU A 248 12.61 2.36 1.83
N VAL A 249 11.48 3.03 2.05
CA VAL A 249 11.06 3.51 3.37
C VAL A 249 9.81 2.76 3.77
N HIS A 250 9.76 2.30 5.01
CA HIS A 250 8.70 1.44 5.51
C HIS A 250 8.26 1.81 6.93
N GLY A 251 7.00 1.51 7.25
CA GLY A 251 6.46 1.54 8.60
C GLY A 251 6.22 0.13 9.13
N SER A 252 6.57 -0.11 10.40
CA SER A 252 6.50 -1.42 11.06
C SER A 252 5.78 -1.36 12.42
N TYR A 253 4.73 -0.56 12.56
CA TYR A 253 4.01 -0.29 13.81
C TYR A 253 4.94 0.21 14.93
N GLN A 254 4.97 -0.44 16.11
CA GLN A 254 5.83 -0.02 17.22
C GLN A 254 7.33 -0.26 16.93
N ALA A 255 7.67 -1.00 15.88
CA ALA A 255 9.04 -1.04 15.35
C ALA A 255 9.41 0.21 14.50
N GLY A 256 8.48 1.16 14.37
CA GLY A 256 8.69 2.50 13.84
C GLY A 256 8.87 2.58 12.35
N THR A 257 9.43 3.72 11.93
CA THR A 257 9.83 4.00 10.55
C THR A 257 11.25 3.49 10.31
N GLY A 258 11.50 2.83 9.17
CA GLY A 258 12.84 2.41 8.74
C GLY A 258 13.14 2.76 7.28
N ALA A 259 14.43 2.80 6.93
CA ALA A 259 14.91 2.99 5.56
C ALA A 259 15.97 1.94 5.20
N ILE A 260 15.73 1.25 4.08
CA ILE A 260 16.51 0.12 3.60
C ILE A 260 17.10 0.43 2.24
N ASP A 261 18.40 0.20 2.11
CA ASP A 261 19.09 0.14 0.83
C ASP A 261 19.09 -1.32 0.35
N PHE A 262 18.35 -1.58 -0.73
CA PHE A 262 18.23 -2.90 -1.35
C PHE A 262 18.73 -2.88 -2.79
N THR A 263 19.67 -1.97 -3.08
CA THR A 263 20.36 -1.91 -4.38
C THR A 263 20.94 -3.27 -4.80
N ASP A 264 21.44 -4.04 -3.82
CA ASP A 264 21.68 -5.47 -3.96
C ASP A 264 20.59 -6.23 -3.17
N PRO A 265 19.53 -6.73 -3.84
CA PRO A 265 18.44 -7.42 -3.15
C PRO A 265 18.87 -8.67 -2.39
N SER A 266 20.05 -9.24 -2.71
CA SER A 266 20.60 -10.40 -2.00
C SER A 266 21.27 -10.04 -0.67
N ASN A 267 21.56 -8.75 -0.45
CA ASN A 267 22.17 -8.23 0.77
C ASN A 267 21.61 -6.83 1.11
N PRO A 268 20.30 -6.72 1.40
CA PRO A 268 19.68 -5.45 1.77
C PRO A 268 20.16 -4.99 3.14
N VAL A 269 20.38 -3.68 3.30
CA VAL A 269 20.90 -3.09 4.53
C VAL A 269 19.99 -1.96 4.98
N GLU A 270 19.49 -2.06 6.20
CA GLU A 270 18.82 -0.96 6.85
C GLU A 270 19.85 0.03 7.43
N PHE A 271 19.74 1.29 7.03
CA PHE A 271 20.75 2.31 7.37
C PHE A 271 20.21 3.43 8.27
N ALA A 272 18.89 3.58 8.38
CA ALA A 272 18.25 4.57 9.25
C ALA A 272 16.91 4.04 9.78
N TRP A 273 16.56 4.42 11.01
CA TRP A 273 15.28 4.05 11.64
C TRP A 273 14.92 5.03 12.76
N SER A 274 13.64 5.03 13.15
CA SER A 274 13.08 5.80 14.26
C SER A 274 12.07 4.95 15.04
N ASP A 275 12.56 4.32 16.09
CA ASP A 275 11.86 3.60 17.16
C ASP A 275 10.87 4.46 17.98
N PRO A 276 9.52 4.38 17.93
CA PRO A 276 8.70 5.01 18.96
C PRO A 276 8.90 4.30 20.31
N PRO A 277 8.67 4.96 21.45
CA PRO A 277 8.67 4.28 22.73
C PRO A 277 7.52 3.26 22.80
N PRO A 278 7.67 2.15 23.55
CA PRO A 278 6.60 1.17 23.73
C PRO A 278 5.35 1.82 24.31
N GLU A 279 4.19 1.49 23.76
CA GLU A 279 2.92 1.99 24.28
C GLU A 279 2.63 1.40 25.68
N PRO A 280 2.14 2.21 26.63
CA PRO A 280 1.67 1.69 27.90
C PRO A 280 0.57 0.65 27.69
N VAL A 281 0.60 -0.45 28.44
CA VAL A 281 -0.43 -1.50 28.37
C VAL A 281 -1.36 -1.41 29.59
N PRO A 282 -2.54 -0.75 29.47
CA PRO A 282 -3.55 -0.74 30.51
C PRO A 282 -4.00 -2.15 30.94
N PRO A 283 -4.40 -2.34 32.21
CA PRO A 283 -5.03 -3.59 32.64
C PRO A 283 -6.30 -3.88 31.83
N GLY A 284 -6.32 -5.02 31.14
CA GLY A 284 -7.44 -5.45 30.32
C GLY A 284 -7.31 -5.13 28.82
N SER A 285 -6.17 -4.59 28.37
CA SER A 285 -5.92 -4.43 26.93
C SER A 285 -6.04 -5.77 26.19
N PRO A 286 -6.75 -5.80 25.05
CA PRO A 286 -6.81 -6.97 24.18
C PRO A 286 -5.41 -7.49 23.84
N PHE A 287 -5.24 -8.81 23.75
CA PHE A 287 -3.95 -9.45 23.43
C PHE A 287 -2.79 -9.16 24.42
N GLY A 288 -3.04 -8.43 25.51
CA GLY A 288 -2.00 -7.99 26.45
C GLY A 288 -1.09 -6.90 25.88
N LEU A 289 -1.59 -6.16 24.89
CA LEU A 289 -0.85 -5.23 24.04
C LEU A 289 -1.72 -3.99 23.79
N GLU A 290 -1.10 -2.82 23.65
CA GLU A 290 -1.78 -1.63 23.11
C GLU A 290 -1.27 -1.40 21.67
N ILE A 291 -2.17 -1.13 20.74
CA ILE A 291 -1.80 -0.93 19.33
C ILE A 291 -1.23 0.48 19.16
N GLY A 292 -0.07 0.59 18.52
CA GLY A 292 0.57 1.88 18.28
C GLY A 292 1.64 1.87 17.20
N GLY A 293 2.32 3.01 17.09
CA GLY A 293 3.46 3.21 16.19
C GLY A 293 3.09 3.53 14.74
N ALA A 294 4.05 3.35 13.85
CA ALA A 294 4.00 3.74 12.45
C ALA A 294 3.09 2.80 11.63
N TRP A 295 1.86 3.24 11.34
CA TRP A 295 0.94 2.54 10.44
C TRP A 295 1.48 2.55 9.01
N SER A 296 1.92 3.69 8.51
CA SER A 296 2.50 3.80 7.16
C SER A 296 3.60 4.84 7.14
N SER A 297 4.59 4.62 6.28
CA SER A 297 5.71 5.56 6.14
C SER A 297 6.13 5.64 4.69
N TYR A 298 6.08 6.85 4.14
CA TYR A 298 6.35 7.10 2.73
C TYR A 298 7.39 8.19 2.54
N TRP A 299 8.37 7.93 1.69
CA TRP A 299 9.34 8.92 1.25
C TRP A 299 8.74 9.83 0.18
N TYR A 300 8.88 11.14 0.36
CA TYR A 300 8.50 12.17 -0.61
C TYR A 300 9.44 13.40 -0.48
N ASP A 301 10.11 13.76 -1.58
CA ASP A 301 10.96 14.95 -1.72
C ASP A 301 11.96 15.20 -0.57
N GLY A 302 12.61 14.13 -0.09
CA GLY A 302 13.63 14.17 0.96
C GLY A 302 13.08 14.12 2.39
N PHE A 303 11.77 13.97 2.53
CA PHE A 303 11.08 13.76 3.80
C PHE A 303 10.43 12.39 3.83
N VAL A 304 10.24 11.87 5.03
CA VAL A 304 9.42 10.68 5.29
C VAL A 304 8.19 11.13 6.06
N TYR A 305 7.03 10.84 5.48
CA TYR A 305 5.73 11.12 6.05
C TYR A 305 5.23 9.83 6.71
N GLU A 306 5.21 9.83 8.05
CA GLU A 306 4.75 8.72 8.86
C GLU A 306 3.34 9.02 9.39
N SER A 307 2.41 8.12 9.13
CA SER A 307 1.12 8.07 9.83
C SER A 307 1.27 7.17 11.05
N ASN A 308 1.21 7.76 12.24
CA ASN A 308 1.30 7.09 13.52
C ASN A 308 -0.09 6.93 14.13
N ILE A 309 -0.40 5.72 14.61
CA ILE A 309 -1.72 5.34 15.13
C ILE A 309 -2.14 6.20 16.33
N THR A 310 -1.20 6.55 17.20
CA THR A 310 -1.48 7.26 18.47
C THR A 310 -1.10 8.74 18.42
N GLU A 311 -0.14 9.12 17.56
CA GLU A 311 0.39 10.50 17.50
C GLU A 311 -0.12 11.33 16.31
N GLY A 312 -0.65 10.69 15.26
CA GLY A 312 -1.06 11.38 14.03
C GLY A 312 0.06 11.44 13.00
N LEU A 313 0.43 12.63 12.52
CA LEU A 313 1.42 12.79 11.44
C LEU A 313 2.80 13.18 11.98
N ASN A 314 3.79 12.32 11.73
CA ASN A 314 5.20 12.59 11.96
C ASN A 314 5.92 12.83 10.63
N ILE A 315 6.83 13.82 10.58
CA ILE A 315 7.61 14.14 9.38
C ILE A 315 9.09 14.10 9.73
N PHE A 316 9.81 13.16 9.14
CA PHE A 316 11.24 13.01 9.30
C PHE A 316 11.95 13.55 8.05
N ARG A 317 13.17 14.04 8.22
CA ARG A 317 14.03 14.38 7.09
C ARG A 317 15.01 13.25 6.84
N LEU A 318 14.96 12.63 5.66
CA LEU A 318 15.90 11.59 5.25
C LEU A 318 16.85 12.16 4.19
N SER A 319 17.91 12.82 4.66
CA SER A 319 18.96 13.38 3.83
C SER A 319 20.27 12.64 4.02
N GLY A 320 20.72 11.92 3.00
CA GLY A 320 21.99 11.21 2.99
C GLY A 320 22.50 11.02 1.56
N PRO A 321 23.73 10.53 1.36
CA PRO A 321 24.19 10.11 0.04
C PRO A 321 23.30 9.03 -0.57
N GLU A 322 22.61 8.23 0.26
CA GLU A 322 21.73 7.15 -0.17
C GLU A 322 20.50 7.63 -0.93
N THR A 323 19.95 8.79 -0.54
CA THR A 323 18.85 9.48 -1.23
C THR A 323 19.36 10.58 -2.17
N GLY A 324 20.67 10.64 -2.40
CA GLY A 324 21.30 11.59 -3.29
C GLY A 324 20.91 11.33 -4.75
N GLY A 325 20.35 12.34 -5.42
CA GLY A 325 19.88 12.21 -6.81
C GLY A 325 18.42 11.79 -6.94
N ALA A 326 17.64 11.85 -5.85
CA ALA A 326 16.21 11.70 -5.91
C ALA A 326 15.55 12.75 -6.80
N ILE A 327 14.52 12.33 -7.54
CA ILE A 327 13.68 13.21 -8.33
C ILE A 327 12.65 13.87 -7.42
N GLU A 328 12.51 15.19 -7.54
CA GLU A 328 11.40 15.91 -6.93
C GLU A 328 10.11 15.58 -7.69
N LEU A 329 9.12 15.09 -6.95
CA LEU A 329 7.83 14.69 -7.48
C LEU A 329 6.82 15.83 -7.26
N GLY A 330 6.07 16.22 -8.30
CA GLY A 330 5.03 17.24 -8.16
C GLY A 330 3.90 16.85 -7.20
N HIS A 331 3.66 15.54 -7.06
CA HIS A 331 2.77 14.89 -6.12
C HIS A 331 3.20 13.42 -6.00
N LEU A 332 2.70 12.71 -4.98
CA LEU A 332 2.99 11.29 -4.79
C LEU A 332 1.72 10.53 -4.41
N ASN A 333 1.49 9.43 -5.13
CA ASN A 333 0.62 8.35 -4.69
C ASN A 333 1.51 7.16 -4.29
N PRO A 334 1.63 6.81 -3.00
CA PRO A 334 2.57 5.79 -2.55
C PRO A 334 2.32 4.39 -3.14
N GLN A 335 1.07 4.05 -3.42
CA GLN A 335 0.68 2.76 -4.01
C GLN A 335 0.77 2.77 -5.54
N THR A 336 0.97 3.93 -6.18
CA THR A 336 1.03 4.04 -7.64
C THR A 336 2.18 4.92 -8.11
N GLN A 337 3.16 4.27 -8.72
CA GLN A 337 4.22 4.93 -9.47
C GLN A 337 3.68 5.30 -10.85
N GLU A 338 3.48 6.58 -11.11
CA GLU A 338 2.82 7.04 -12.35
C GLU A 338 3.70 6.97 -13.61
N PHE A 339 4.98 6.64 -13.47
CA PHE A 339 5.92 6.54 -14.57
C PHE A 339 7.09 5.63 -14.18
N THR A 340 7.83 5.20 -15.19
CA THR A 340 9.11 4.50 -15.03
C THR A 340 10.28 5.47 -15.07
N ILE A 341 11.30 5.21 -14.27
CA ILE A 341 12.63 5.83 -14.39
C ILE A 341 13.50 4.81 -15.12
N PRO A 342 13.96 5.09 -16.36
CA PRO A 342 14.85 4.18 -17.07
C PRO A 342 16.19 4.08 -16.33
N ASP A 343 16.79 2.89 -16.36
CA ASP A 343 18.21 2.76 -16.02
C ASP A 343 19.03 3.42 -17.14
N ASP A 344 19.92 4.34 -16.77
CA ASP A 344 20.87 4.99 -17.70
C ASP A 344 21.80 3.97 -18.42
N ALA A 345 21.74 2.68 -18.06
CA ALA A 345 22.48 1.59 -18.69
C ALA A 345 21.98 1.20 -20.09
N ASP A 346 20.73 1.52 -20.46
CA ASP A 346 20.15 1.17 -21.77
C ASP A 346 20.45 2.21 -22.87
N ASP A 347 21.06 3.37 -22.54
CA ASP A 347 21.47 4.42 -23.49
C ASP A 347 22.85 4.15 -24.14
N HIS A 348 23.33 2.91 -24.06
CA HIS A 348 24.60 2.45 -24.65
C HIS A 348 24.41 1.26 -25.60
N GLU A 349 23.46 1.33 -26.54
CA GLU A 349 23.43 0.48 -27.74
C GLU A 349 23.51 1.24 -29.07
#